data_AF-A0A1S2LXH2-F1
#
_entry.id   AF-A0A1S2LXH2-F1
#
_cell.length_a   1.000
_cell.length_b   1.000
_cell.length_c   1.000
_cell.angle_alpha   90.00
_cell.angle_beta   90.00
_cell.angle_gamma   90.00
#
_symmetry.space_group_name_H-M   'P 1'
#
loop_
_entity.id
_entity.type
_entity.pdbx_description
1 polymer ?
#
loop_
_entity_poly.entity_id
_entity_poly.type
_entity_poly.pdbx_seq_one_letter_code
_entity_poly.pdbx_strand_id
1 'polypeptide(L)'
;MLGIVSAFVTILLIGLSTGGLLVSRRIDPHQSLFIVVGLAFFLFSYIGMFFGSKMVGLIGSSGLSIIFGLFCFAFIGFLIWKYDPAFGYVKQEPVTLTMFGVFFFLVGMELAVLDVTLWLLILLAIIFAAGAFLGFMAVYQIIFRHRSSQLLALLPLVPLLFIGLFKLI
;
A
#
# COMPACT_ATOMS: atom_id res chain seq x y z
N MET A 1 0.31 15.90 -16.87
CA MET A 1 -0.82 16.08 -15.92
C MET A 1 -1.50 14.76 -15.56
N LEU A 2 -1.95 13.94 -16.51
CA LEU A 2 -2.63 12.66 -16.22
C LEU A 2 -1.80 11.69 -15.36
N GLY A 3 -0.49 11.57 -15.61
CA GLY A 3 0.41 10.71 -14.81
C GLY A 3 0.61 11.15 -13.36
N ILE A 4 0.48 12.45 -13.07
CA ILE A 4 0.57 12.95 -11.70
C ILE A 4 -0.72 12.61 -10.96
N VAL A 5 -1.88 12.87 -11.57
CA VAL A 5 -3.18 12.53 -10.97
C VAL A 5 -3.28 11.03 -10.69
N SER A 6 -2.79 10.18 -11.59
CA SER A 6 -2.77 8.73 -11.36
C SER A 6 -1.87 8.34 -10.18
N ALA A 7 -0.73 9.00 -9.97
CA ALA A 7 0.13 8.78 -8.82
C ALA A 7 -0.59 9.10 -7.49
N PHE A 8 -1.30 10.23 -7.42
CA PHE A 8 -2.07 10.61 -6.23
C PHE A 8 -3.14 9.58 -5.90
N VAL A 9 -3.91 9.14 -6.89
CA VAL A 9 -4.95 8.12 -6.71
C VAL A 9 -4.32 6.79 -6.29
N THR A 10 -3.23 6.38 -6.93
CA THR A 10 -2.54 5.12 -6.61
C THR A 10 -2.07 5.14 -5.16
N ILE A 11 -1.44 6.23 -4.71
CA ILE A 11 -0.90 6.35 -3.35
C ILE A 11 -2.02 6.41 -2.30
N LEU A 12 -3.14 7.08 -2.61
CA LEU A 12 -4.32 7.07 -1.75
C LEU A 12 -4.88 5.65 -1.60
N LEU A 13 -5.01 4.89 -2.70
CA LEU A 13 -5.49 3.51 -2.69
C LEU A 13 -4.52 2.57 -1.96
N ILE A 14 -3.21 2.76 -2.13
CA ILE A 14 -2.17 2.05 -1.38
C ILE A 14 -2.33 2.35 0.12
N GLY A 15 -2.48 3.61 0.49
CA GLY A 15 -2.75 4.04 1.85
C GLY A 15 -3.98 3.34 2.42
N LEU A 16 -5.13 3.42 1.75
CA LEU A 16 -6.38 2.79 2.16
C LEU A 16 -6.21 1.27 2.39
N SER A 17 -5.54 0.58 1.48
CA SER A 17 -5.27 -0.85 1.61
C SER A 17 -4.35 -1.16 2.79
N THR A 18 -3.19 -0.51 2.86
CA THR A 18 -2.23 -0.70 3.96
C THR A 18 -2.89 -0.43 5.31
N GLY A 19 -3.62 0.67 5.44
CA GLY A 19 -4.38 1.02 6.63
C GLY A 19 -5.35 -0.07 7.07
N GLY A 20 -6.13 -0.59 6.12
CA GLY A 20 -7.08 -1.66 6.37
C GLY A 20 -6.42 -2.98 6.77
N LEU A 21 -5.26 -3.31 6.17
CA LEU A 21 -4.47 -4.51 6.49
C LEU A 21 -3.82 -4.45 7.88
N LEU A 22 -3.64 -3.25 8.42
CA LEU A 22 -3.07 -3.04 9.76
C LEU A 22 -4.11 -3.25 10.88
N VAL A 23 -5.41 -3.30 10.55
CA VAL A 23 -6.46 -3.54 11.52
C VAL A 23 -6.47 -5.00 11.97
N SER A 24 -6.47 -5.21 13.28
CA SER A 24 -6.64 -6.53 13.88
C SER A 24 -7.56 -6.44 15.09
N ARG A 25 -8.36 -7.49 15.35
CA ARG A 25 -9.18 -7.59 16.57
C ARG A 25 -8.36 -7.55 17.88
N ARG A 26 -7.04 -7.76 17.79
CA ARG A 26 -6.14 -7.83 18.95
C ARG A 26 -5.30 -6.56 19.17
N ILE A 27 -5.40 -5.57 18.28
CA ILE A 27 -4.54 -4.39 18.31
C ILE A 27 -5.44 -3.16 18.32
N ASP A 28 -5.35 -2.40 19.40
CA ASP A 28 -6.04 -1.12 19.49
C ASP A 28 -5.39 -0.08 18.57
N PRO A 29 -6.17 0.87 18.03
CA PRO A 29 -5.64 1.96 17.23
C PRO A 29 -4.67 2.81 18.04
N HIS A 30 -3.38 2.67 17.77
CA HIS A 30 -2.34 3.55 18.30
C HIS A 30 -1.89 4.54 17.22
N GLN A 31 -1.93 5.83 17.54
CA GLN A 31 -1.51 6.91 16.64
C GLN A 31 -0.06 6.74 16.15
N SER A 32 0.80 6.19 17.01
CA SER A 32 2.21 5.90 16.68
C SER A 32 2.37 4.94 15.49
N LEU A 33 1.42 4.03 15.28
CA LEU A 33 1.46 3.07 14.18
C LEU A 33 1.40 3.78 12.83
N PHE A 34 0.52 4.77 12.67
CA PHE A 34 0.39 5.54 11.42
C PHE A 34 1.62 6.40 11.16
N ILE A 35 2.24 6.96 12.21
CA ILE A 35 3.49 7.72 12.09
C ILE A 35 4.61 6.80 11.62
N VAL A 36 4.78 5.62 12.22
CA VAL A 36 5.81 4.66 11.84
C VAL A 36 5.60 4.17 10.41
N VAL A 37 4.37 3.82 10.02
CA VAL A 37 4.06 3.34 8.66
C VAL A 37 4.21 4.46 7.63
N GLY A 38 3.81 5.70 7.95
CA GLY A 38 4.01 6.86 7.09
C GLY A 38 5.48 7.20 6.89
N LEU A 39 6.29 7.15 7.95
CA LEU A 39 7.74 7.34 7.86
C LEU A 39 8.41 6.21 7.08
N ALA A 40 7.98 4.95 7.29
CA ALA A 40 8.46 3.83 6.51
C ALA A 40 8.14 4.02 5.02
N PHE A 41 6.90 4.40 4.69
CA PHE A 41 6.51 4.74 3.32
C PHE A 41 7.43 5.80 2.72
N PHE A 42 7.63 6.93 3.41
CA PHE A 42 8.50 8.00 2.93
C PHE A 42 9.95 7.52 2.70
N LEU A 43 10.53 6.80 3.66
CA LEU A 43 11.91 6.33 3.56
C LEU A 43 12.09 5.31 2.43
N PHE A 44 11.24 4.28 2.37
CA PHE A 44 11.34 3.25 1.34
C PHE A 44 11.00 3.79 -0.05
N SER A 45 10.02 4.68 -0.17
CA SER A 45 9.71 5.32 -1.46
C SER A 45 10.83 6.26 -1.92
N TYR A 46 11.46 7.01 -1.00
CA TYR A 46 12.63 7.83 -1.33
C TYR A 46 13.81 6.98 -1.81
N ILE A 47 14.12 5.89 -1.11
CA ILE A 47 15.14 4.93 -1.55
C ILE A 47 14.76 4.35 -2.93
N GLY A 48 13.51 3.94 -3.10
CA GLY A 48 12.97 3.47 -4.37
C GLY A 48 13.15 4.49 -5.49
N MET A 49 12.89 5.77 -5.25
CA MET A 49 13.09 6.84 -6.23
C MET A 49 14.57 6.98 -6.65
N PHE A 50 15.48 6.86 -5.69
CA PHE A 50 16.91 6.93 -5.98
C PHE A 50 17.37 5.76 -6.87
N PHE A 51 16.87 4.55 -6.64
CA PHE A 51 17.18 3.39 -7.49
C PHE A 51 16.44 3.46 -8.84
N GLY A 52 15.17 3.87 -8.82
CA GLY A 52 14.32 4.02 -10.00
C GLY A 52 14.94 5.00 -11.00
N SER A 53 15.39 6.17 -10.56
CA SER A 53 16.01 7.17 -11.45
C SER A 53 17.24 6.64 -12.20
N LYS A 54 18.00 5.73 -11.61
CA LYS A 54 19.13 5.05 -12.28
C LYS A 54 18.68 3.96 -13.24
N MET A 55 17.55 3.31 -12.96
CA MET A 55 16.99 2.24 -13.79
C MET A 55 16.12 2.73 -14.94
N VAL A 56 15.66 3.99 -14.93
CA VAL A 56 14.87 4.59 -16.02
C VAL A 56 15.58 4.50 -17.39
N GLY A 57 16.91 4.50 -17.41
CA GLY A 57 17.68 4.29 -18.64
C GLY A 57 17.69 2.85 -19.17
N LEU A 58 17.32 1.86 -18.34
CA LEU A 58 17.36 0.42 -18.65
C LEU A 58 15.95 -0.16 -18.85
N ILE A 59 14.98 0.31 -18.07
CA ILE A 59 13.61 -0.22 -18.02
C ILE A 59 12.66 0.93 -18.37
N GLY A 60 11.95 0.81 -19.50
CA GLY A 60 10.93 1.77 -19.90
C GLY A 60 9.79 1.85 -18.88
N SER A 61 9.08 2.99 -18.87
CA SER A 61 8.00 3.27 -17.91
C SER A 61 6.91 2.19 -17.84
N SER A 62 6.56 1.61 -18.99
CA SER A 62 5.60 0.51 -19.10
C SER A 62 6.09 -0.76 -18.42
N GLY A 63 7.39 -1.05 -18.49
CA GLY A 63 7.97 -2.26 -17.87
C GLY A 63 7.86 -2.23 -16.34
N LEU A 64 8.18 -1.09 -15.73
CA LEU A 64 8.03 -0.91 -14.28
C LEU A 64 6.56 -0.97 -13.83
N SER A 65 5.64 -0.41 -14.62
CA SER A 65 4.21 -0.46 -14.34
C SER A 65 3.69 -1.91 -14.34
N ILE A 66 4.10 -2.74 -15.31
CA ILE A 66 3.74 -4.16 -15.37
C ILE A 66 4.32 -4.94 -14.18
N ILE A 67 5.60 -4.74 -13.85
CA ILE A 67 6.23 -5.38 -12.69
C ILE A 67 5.47 -5.03 -11.40
N PHE A 68 5.12 -3.76 -11.24
CA PHE A 68 4.36 -3.30 -10.09
C PHE A 68 2.95 -3.90 -10.02
N GLY A 69 2.25 -3.98 -11.16
CA GLY A 69 0.96 -4.64 -11.28
C GLY A 69 1.03 -6.13 -10.90
N LEU A 70 1.98 -6.87 -11.46
CA LEU A 70 2.22 -8.28 -11.12
C LEU A 70 2.55 -8.47 -9.64
N PHE A 71 3.36 -7.59 -9.07
CA PHE A 71 3.68 -7.62 -7.65
C PHE A 71 2.42 -7.40 -6.79
N CYS A 72 1.52 -6.50 -7.19
CA CYS A 72 0.24 -6.31 -6.48
C CYS A 72 -0.59 -7.60 -6.45
N PHE A 73 -0.70 -8.32 -7.59
CA PHE A 73 -1.41 -9.60 -7.62
C PHE A 73 -0.74 -10.68 -6.78
N ALA A 74 0.60 -10.78 -6.84
CA ALA A 74 1.35 -11.70 -6.00
C ALA A 74 1.15 -11.39 -4.51
N PHE A 75 1.15 -10.11 -4.14
CA PHE A 75 0.93 -9.64 -2.78
C PHE A 75 -0.49 -9.94 -2.30
N ILE A 76 -1.51 -9.75 -3.14
CA ILE A 76 -2.90 -10.15 -2.83
C ILE A 76 -2.96 -11.66 -2.58
N GLY A 77 -2.39 -12.48 -3.47
CA GLY A 77 -2.38 -13.95 -3.29
C GLY A 77 -1.71 -14.36 -1.99
N PHE A 78 -0.56 -13.74 -1.66
CA PHE A 78 0.14 -13.96 -0.39
C PHE A 78 -0.69 -13.55 0.83
N LEU A 79 -1.36 -12.40 0.78
CA LEU A 79 -2.20 -11.90 1.87
C LEU A 79 -3.45 -12.76 2.08
N ILE A 80 -4.07 -13.26 1.02
CA ILE A 80 -5.19 -14.21 1.11
C ILE A 80 -4.72 -15.51 1.76
N TRP A 81 -3.54 -16.01 1.38
CA TRP A 81 -2.99 -17.24 1.96
C TRP A 81 -2.69 -17.09 3.47
N LYS A 82 -2.23 -15.91 3.90
CA LYS A 82 -2.01 -15.59 5.33
C LYS A 82 -3.26 -15.14 6.09
N TYR A 83 -4.40 -15.00 5.43
CA TYR A 83 -5.64 -14.54 6.07
C TYR A 83 -6.33 -15.68 6.82
N ASP A 84 -6.68 -15.46 8.09
CA ASP A 84 -7.47 -16.41 8.87
C ASP A 84 -8.82 -15.77 9.28
N PRO A 85 -9.95 -16.30 8.77
CA PRO A 85 -11.27 -15.70 8.93
C PRO A 85 -11.75 -15.61 10.38
N ALA A 86 -11.18 -16.38 11.32
CA ALA A 86 -11.58 -16.35 12.72
C ALA A 86 -11.01 -15.15 13.50
N PHE A 87 -9.81 -14.66 13.11
CA PHE A 87 -9.19 -13.51 13.79
C PHE A 87 -8.80 -12.32 12.88
N GLY A 88 -9.13 -12.37 11.59
CA GLY A 88 -8.80 -11.33 10.60
C GLY A 88 -7.48 -11.63 9.87
N TYR A 89 -6.72 -10.62 9.43
CA TYR A 89 -5.31 -10.88 9.07
C TYR A 89 -4.55 -11.18 10.36
N VAL A 90 -4.45 -12.46 10.69
CA VAL A 90 -3.86 -12.89 11.95
C VAL A 90 -2.35 -12.84 11.80
N LYS A 91 -1.71 -12.18 12.76
CA LYS A 91 -0.29 -12.32 13.09
C LYS A 91 0.04 -13.76 13.53
N GLN A 92 -0.35 -14.81 12.79
CA GLN A 92 0.27 -16.14 13.00
C GLN A 92 1.77 -16.03 12.67
N GLU A 93 2.10 -15.15 11.73
CA GLU A 93 3.39 -14.48 11.61
C GLU A 93 3.11 -13.05 11.14
N PRO A 94 3.70 -11.99 11.72
CA PRO A 94 3.42 -10.63 11.28
C PRO A 94 3.66 -10.53 9.78
N VAL A 95 2.71 -9.98 9.01
CA VAL A 95 3.07 -9.33 7.73
C VAL A 95 4.03 -8.23 8.15
N THR A 96 5.30 -8.56 8.09
CA THR A 96 6.36 -7.74 8.63
C THR A 96 6.37 -6.42 7.87
N LEU A 97 6.72 -5.35 8.57
CA LEU A 97 6.99 -4.04 7.96
C LEU A 97 7.94 -4.16 6.75
N THR A 98 8.73 -5.24 6.67
CA THR A 98 9.58 -5.58 5.53
C THR A 98 8.81 -5.85 4.23
N MET A 99 7.66 -6.53 4.26
CA MET A 99 6.85 -6.78 3.05
C MET A 99 6.27 -5.46 2.51
N PHE A 100 5.77 -4.61 3.41
CA PHE A 100 5.36 -3.25 3.05
C PHE A 100 6.55 -2.41 2.58
N GLY A 101 7.75 -2.60 3.14
CA GLY A 101 8.97 -1.94 2.69
C GLY A 101 9.32 -2.25 1.24
N VAL A 102 9.27 -3.52 0.83
CA VAL A 102 9.46 -3.91 -0.59
C VAL A 102 8.38 -3.28 -1.47
N PHE A 103 7.12 -3.31 -1.02
CA PHE A 103 6.03 -2.70 -1.76
C PHE A 103 6.22 -1.18 -1.95
N PHE A 104 6.55 -0.46 -0.88
CA PHE A 104 6.80 0.98 -0.92
C PHE A 104 8.05 1.34 -1.72
N PHE A 105 9.07 0.47 -1.71
CA PHE A 105 10.24 0.62 -2.56
C PHE A 105 9.86 0.57 -4.04
N LEU A 106 9.03 -0.39 -4.46
CA LEU A 106 8.55 -0.46 -5.84
C LEU A 106 7.69 0.76 -6.22
N VAL A 107 6.84 1.24 -5.31
CA VAL A 107 6.10 2.50 -5.50
C VAL A 107 7.07 3.67 -5.72
N GLY A 108 8.13 3.75 -4.91
CA GLY A 108 9.19 4.74 -5.07
C GLY A 108 9.86 4.69 -6.43
N MET A 109 10.18 3.49 -6.93
CA MET A 109 10.75 3.33 -8.27
C MET A 109 9.82 3.86 -9.36
N GLU A 110 8.51 3.62 -9.22
CA GLU A 110 7.51 4.13 -10.16
C GLU A 110 7.40 5.67 -10.10
N LEU A 111 7.42 6.25 -8.90
CA LEU A 111 7.42 7.71 -8.74
C LEU A 111 8.66 8.36 -9.38
N ALA A 112 9.79 7.65 -9.41
CA ALA A 112 11.00 8.10 -10.10
C ALA A 112 10.79 8.25 -11.61
N VAL A 113 10.11 7.28 -12.22
CA VAL A 113 9.79 7.29 -13.67
C VAL A 113 8.87 8.46 -14.03
N LEU A 114 8.04 8.89 -13.08
CA LEU A 114 7.14 10.03 -13.24
C LEU A 114 7.81 11.38 -12.95
N ASP A 115 9.13 11.40 -12.75
CA ASP A 115 9.92 12.60 -12.40
C ASP A 115 9.33 13.39 -11.23
N VAL A 116 8.80 12.68 -10.23
CA VAL A 116 8.22 13.28 -9.04
C VAL A 116 9.32 13.97 -8.23
N THR A 117 9.08 15.22 -7.80
CA THR A 117 10.04 15.96 -6.97
C THR A 117 9.93 15.54 -5.50
N LEU A 118 11.00 15.79 -4.72
CA LEU A 118 11.04 15.47 -3.28
C LEU A 118 9.92 16.18 -2.49
N TRP A 119 9.62 17.43 -2.82
CA TRP A 119 8.52 18.16 -2.19
C TRP A 119 7.16 17.50 -2.44
N LEU A 120 6.97 16.98 -3.65
CA LEU A 120 5.76 16.26 -4.02
C LEU A 120 5.72 14.90 -3.31
N LEU A 121 6.86 14.23 -3.11
CA LEU A 121 6.95 13.00 -2.31
C LEU A 121 6.50 13.21 -0.86
N ILE A 122 6.89 14.32 -0.22
CA ILE A 122 6.44 14.65 1.14
C ILE A 122 4.91 14.79 1.17
N LEU A 123 4.35 15.50 0.19
CA LEU A 123 2.90 15.66 0.07
C LEU A 123 2.20 14.31 -0.17
N LEU A 124 2.77 13.45 -1.01
CA LEU A 124 2.26 12.10 -1.24
C LEU A 124 2.34 11.22 0.01
N ALA A 125 3.36 11.38 0.86
CA ALA A 125 3.46 10.68 2.13
C ALA A 125 2.37 11.12 3.12
N ILE A 126 2.00 12.40 3.13
CA ILE A 126 0.86 12.91 3.92
C ILE A 126 -0.45 12.31 3.41
N ILE A 127 -0.65 12.27 2.08
CA ILE A 127 -1.83 11.65 1.46
C ILE A 127 -1.89 10.15 1.78
N PHE A 128 -0.75 9.46 1.70
CA PHE A 128 -0.64 8.06 2.08
C PHE A 128 -1.06 7.85 3.54
N ALA A 129 -0.53 8.65 4.47
CA ALA A 129 -0.87 8.56 5.88
C ALA A 129 -2.36 8.82 6.14
N ALA A 130 -2.95 9.79 5.46
CA ALA A 130 -4.39 10.07 5.52
C ALA A 130 -5.21 8.88 4.97
N GLY A 131 -4.81 8.32 3.83
CA GLY A 131 -5.42 7.12 3.26
C GLY A 131 -5.33 5.92 4.21
N ALA A 132 -4.16 5.70 4.82
CA ALA A 132 -3.95 4.65 5.81
C ALA A 132 -4.82 4.82 7.05
N PHE A 133 -4.96 6.04 7.54
CA PHE A 133 -5.88 6.34 8.64
C PHE A 133 -7.34 6.03 8.26
N LEU A 134 -7.81 6.49 7.10
CA LEU A 134 -9.18 6.24 6.63
C LEU A 134 -9.46 4.75 6.41
N GLY A 135 -8.52 4.03 5.79
CA GLY A 135 -8.63 2.60 5.54
C GLY A 135 -8.69 1.80 6.84
N PHE A 136 -7.86 2.18 7.82
CA PHE A 136 -7.91 1.60 9.15
C PHE A 136 -9.27 1.84 9.80
N MET A 137 -9.75 3.09 9.83
CA MET A 137 -11.03 3.43 10.47
C MET A 137 -12.20 2.68 9.84
N ALA A 138 -12.25 2.59 8.51
CA ALA A 138 -13.31 1.88 7.78
C ALA A 138 -13.36 0.40 8.19
N VAL A 139 -12.21 -0.28 8.19
CA VAL A 139 -12.13 -1.71 8.49
C VAL A 139 -12.31 -1.98 9.98
N TYR A 140 -11.82 -1.10 10.84
CA TYR A 140 -12.04 -1.17 12.29
C TYR A 140 -13.53 -1.12 12.64
N GLN A 141 -14.28 -0.17 12.07
CA GLN A 141 -15.72 -0.07 12.27
C GLN A 141 -16.46 -1.33 11.81
N ILE A 142 -16.08 -1.88 10.65
CA ILE A 142 -16.67 -3.10 10.09
C ILE A 142 -16.43 -4.30 11.02
N ILE A 143 -15.19 -4.52 11.45
CA ILE A 143 -14.80 -5.67 12.28
C ILE A 143 -15.46 -5.61 13.66
N PHE A 144 -15.59 -4.42 14.24
CA PHE A 144 -16.17 -4.24 15.57
C PHE A 144 -17.70 -4.29 15.55
N ARG A 145 -18.34 -3.83 14.46
CA ARG A 145 -19.80 -3.83 14.33
C ARG A 145 -20.37 -5.16 13.84
N HIS A 146 -19.58 -5.98 13.13
CA HIS A 146 -20.05 -7.24 12.55
C HIS A 146 -19.28 -8.44 13.08
N ARG A 147 -20.00 -9.33 13.78
CA ARG A 147 -19.44 -10.52 14.43
C ARG A 147 -18.86 -11.54 13.42
N SER A 148 -19.44 -11.66 12.22
CA SER A 148 -19.02 -12.59 11.15
C SER A 148 -18.53 -11.88 9.89
N SER A 149 -17.60 -10.94 10.01
CA SER A 149 -17.09 -10.12 8.90
C SER A 149 -16.02 -10.83 8.04
N GLN A 150 -16.11 -12.15 7.79
CA GLN A 150 -15.05 -12.92 7.12
C GLN A 150 -14.76 -12.39 5.70
N LEU A 151 -15.80 -12.14 4.91
CA LEU A 151 -15.67 -11.56 3.56
C LEU A 151 -15.34 -10.06 3.61
N LEU A 152 -15.94 -9.33 4.57
CA LEU A 152 -15.76 -7.89 4.72
C LEU A 152 -14.37 -7.50 5.21
N ALA A 153 -13.61 -8.43 5.78
CA ALA A 153 -12.23 -8.23 6.15
C ALA A 153 -11.27 -8.33 4.96
N LEU A 154 -11.70 -8.82 3.79
CA LEU A 154 -10.91 -8.81 2.54
C LEU A 154 -11.04 -7.47 1.78
N LEU A 155 -11.89 -6.56 2.25
CA LEU A 155 -12.11 -5.24 1.67
C LEU A 155 -10.82 -4.40 1.49
N PRO A 156 -9.79 -4.48 2.35
CA PRO A 156 -8.50 -3.83 2.12
C PRO A 156 -7.77 -4.30 0.85
N LEU A 157 -8.08 -5.50 0.33
CA LEU A 157 -7.45 -6.02 -0.89
C LEU A 157 -8.08 -5.43 -2.16
N VAL A 158 -9.30 -4.91 -2.07
CA VAL A 158 -10.02 -4.36 -3.23
C VAL A 158 -9.26 -3.17 -3.84
N PRO A 159 -8.78 -2.18 -3.07
CA PRO A 159 -7.92 -1.11 -3.62
C PRO A 159 -6.65 -1.65 -4.30
N LEU A 160 -5.98 -2.66 -3.72
CA LEU A 160 -4.80 -3.29 -4.32
C LEU A 160 -5.13 -3.97 -5.65
N LEU A 161 -6.30 -4.62 -5.74
CA LEU A 161 -6.76 -5.27 -6.96
C LEU A 161 -7.02 -4.24 -8.06
N PHE A 162 -7.64 -3.10 -7.73
CA PHE A 162 -7.80 -2.00 -8.68
C PHE A 162 -6.46 -1.47 -9.16
N ILE A 163 -5.51 -1.24 -8.25
CA ILE A 163 -4.15 -0.81 -8.62
C ILE A 163 -3.53 -1.83 -9.58
N GLY A 164 -3.57 -3.12 -9.25
CA GLY A 164 -3.02 -4.18 -10.08
C GLY A 164 -3.63 -4.16 -11.49
N LEU A 165 -4.96 -4.08 -11.61
CA LEU A 165 -5.64 -4.01 -12.89
C LEU A 165 -5.28 -2.75 -13.69
N PHE A 166 -5.32 -1.57 -13.05
CA PHE A 166 -5.01 -0.31 -13.73
C PHE A 166 -3.57 -0.21 -14.21
N LYS A 167 -2.62 -0.88 -13.53
CA LYS A 167 -1.21 -0.86 -13.90
C LYS A 167 -0.86 -1.84 -15.03
N LEU A 168 -1.75 -2.80 -15.32
CA LEU A 168 -1.59 -3.76 -16.41
C LEU A 168 -2.27 -3.32 -17.72
N ILE A 169 -3.04 -2.25 -17.70
CA ILE A 169 -3.71 -1.63 -18.88
C ILE A 169 -2.83 -0.48 -19.38
#